data_AF-A0A9P5IZY7-F1
#
_entry.id   AF-A0A9P5IZY7-F1
#
_cell.length_a   1.000
_cell.length_b   1.000
_cell.length_c   1.000
_cell.angle_alpha   90.00
_cell.angle_beta   90.00
_cell.angle_gamma   90.00
#
_symmetry.space_group_name_H-M   'P 1'
#
loop_
_entity.id
_entity.type
_entity.pdbx_description
1 polymer ?
#
loop_
_entity_poly.entity_id
_entity_poly.type
_entity_poly.pdbx_seq_one_letter_code
_entity_poly.pdbx_strand_id
1 'polypeptide(L)'
;MLAIYYAARHSPHNATLCILTDSMWSINALTKYLSRNEDQGYLEVANADLIQATAATLRMRTGHTLFKWVKGHNGTAGNEGADRLAAQGANKPRDDTPYLPAPMCMIPMGMRLECATQSLVYKALCKLTSPEERERTVDLLDRTRENINETWGVSPTNERIWNALHKSEHISRSVKQFLWKCQHGTLKIGSHWAKMPGYENRAECSLCGELETIDHILFGC
;
A
#
# COMPACT_ATOMS: atom_id res chain seq x y z
N MET A 1 -17.18 2.96 11.90
CA MET A 1 -16.56 1.73 12.45
C MET A 1 -16.36 1.77 13.96
N LEU A 2 -15.59 2.71 14.53
CA LEU A 2 -15.33 2.76 15.98
C LEU A 2 -16.60 2.80 16.85
N ALA A 3 -17.62 3.55 16.44
CA ALA A 3 -18.92 3.56 17.12
C ALA A 3 -19.60 2.17 17.17
N ILE A 4 -19.47 1.37 16.11
CA ILE A 4 -20.02 0.01 16.02
C ILE A 4 -19.29 -0.90 17.02
N TYR A 5 -17.96 -0.81 17.06
CA TYR A 5 -17.15 -1.52 18.05
C TYR A 5 -17.62 -1.25 19.49
N TYR A 6 -17.79 0.03 19.84
CA TYR A 6 -18.23 0.41 21.18
C TYR A 6 -19.67 0.00 21.47
N ALA A 7 -20.59 0.14 20.51
CA ALA A 7 -21.97 -0.32 20.66
C ALA A 7 -22.03 -1.82 20.92
N ALA A 8 -21.26 -2.62 20.17
CA ALA A 8 -21.18 -4.06 20.35
C ALA A 8 -20.62 -4.47 21.71
N ARG A 9 -19.63 -3.74 22.22
CA ARG A 9 -18.97 -3.99 23.50
C ARG A 9 -19.82 -3.63 24.72
N HIS A 10 -20.60 -2.55 24.65
CA HIS A 10 -21.42 -2.08 25.76
C HIS A 10 -22.83 -2.69 25.79
N SER A 11 -23.24 -3.34 24.71
CA SER A 11 -24.53 -4.04 24.66
C SER A 11 -24.43 -5.43 25.28
N PRO A 12 -25.46 -5.91 26.00
CA PRO A 12 -25.46 -7.27 26.57
C PRO A 12 -25.11 -8.34 25.51
N HIS A 13 -24.22 -9.27 25.85
CA HIS A 13 -23.65 -10.24 24.89
C HIS A 13 -24.69 -11.19 24.27
N ASN A 14 -25.74 -11.54 25.02
CA ASN A 14 -26.78 -12.49 24.64
C ASN A 14 -28.02 -11.84 24.02
N ALA A 15 -28.15 -10.52 24.11
CA ALA A 15 -29.28 -9.79 23.54
C ALA A 15 -29.08 -9.53 22.04
N THR A 16 -30.17 -9.52 21.29
CA THR A 16 -30.16 -9.03 19.91
C THR A 16 -29.79 -7.54 19.90
N LEU A 17 -28.76 -7.19 19.13
CA LEU A 17 -28.29 -5.82 18.94
C LEU A 17 -28.67 -5.33 17.55
N CYS A 18 -29.49 -4.28 17.46
CA CYS A 18 -29.79 -3.61 16.21
C CYS A 18 -28.98 -2.32 16.11
N ILE A 19 -28.03 -2.26 15.17
CA ILE A 19 -27.17 -1.11 14.93
C ILE A 19 -27.72 -0.31 13.76
N LEU A 20 -28.17 0.91 14.05
CA LEU A 20 -28.58 1.89 13.06
C LEU A 20 -27.38 2.78 12.72
N THR A 21 -27.03 2.89 11.44
CA THR A 21 -25.94 3.75 10.99
C THR A 21 -26.18 4.22 9.56
N ASP A 22 -25.78 5.46 9.26
CA ASP A 22 -25.74 6.02 7.91
C ASP A 22 -24.48 5.62 7.12
N SER A 23 -23.48 5.06 7.79
CA SER A 23 -22.22 4.62 7.20
C SER A 23 -22.38 3.29 6.47
N MET A 24 -22.85 3.37 5.22
CA MET A 24 -22.88 2.21 4.31
C MET A 24 -21.49 1.59 4.14
N TRP A 25 -20.43 2.40 4.20
CA TRP A 25 -19.05 1.93 4.20
C TRP A 25 -18.79 0.95 5.36
N SER A 26 -19.19 1.30 6.59
CA SER A 26 -18.99 0.44 7.76
C SER A 26 -19.80 -0.85 7.66
N ILE A 27 -21.06 -0.76 7.19
CA ILE A 27 -21.91 -1.94 6.97
C ILE A 27 -21.26 -2.88 5.96
N ASN A 28 -20.88 -2.38 4.79
CA ASN A 28 -20.27 -3.19 3.74
C ASN A 28 -18.93 -3.80 4.17
N ALA A 29 -18.10 -3.07 4.93
CA ALA A 29 -16.84 -3.58 5.45
C ALA A 29 -17.03 -4.80 6.38
N LEU A 30 -18.09 -4.81 7.18
CA LEU A 30 -18.41 -5.89 8.13
C LEU A 30 -19.31 -7.00 7.57
N THR A 31 -19.87 -6.81 6.38
CA THR A 31 -20.80 -7.77 5.76
C THR A 31 -20.27 -8.25 4.42
N LYS A 32 -20.38 -7.41 3.39
CA LYS A 32 -20.06 -7.74 2.00
C LYS A 32 -18.58 -8.05 1.76
N TYR A 33 -17.69 -7.28 2.39
CA TYR A 33 -16.26 -7.34 2.11
C TYR A 33 -15.46 -8.12 3.15
N LEU A 34 -16.07 -8.49 4.28
CA LEU A 34 -15.36 -9.07 5.41
C LEU A 34 -14.60 -10.35 5.02
N SER A 35 -15.27 -11.33 4.41
CA SER A 35 -14.65 -12.59 4.00
C SER A 35 -13.48 -12.36 3.05
N ARG A 36 -13.64 -11.53 2.02
CA ARG A 36 -12.56 -11.23 1.08
C ARG A 36 -11.37 -10.56 1.78
N ASN A 37 -11.64 -9.64 2.70
CA ASN A 37 -10.59 -8.92 3.43
C ASN A 37 -9.79 -9.90 4.31
N GLU A 38 -10.47 -10.85 4.96
CA GLU A 38 -9.84 -11.93 5.73
C GLU A 38 -9.00 -12.85 4.85
N ASP A 39 -9.54 -13.26 3.71
CA ASP A 39 -8.84 -14.12 2.76
C ASP A 39 -7.56 -13.46 2.22
N GLN A 40 -7.58 -12.14 2.07
CA GLN A 40 -6.46 -11.33 1.59
C GLN A 40 -5.55 -10.83 2.71
N GLY A 41 -5.77 -11.26 3.97
CA GLY A 41 -4.98 -10.85 5.13
C GLY A 41 -4.99 -9.35 5.39
N TYR A 42 -6.06 -8.65 4.98
CA TYR A 42 -6.25 -7.21 5.10
C TYR A 42 -5.13 -6.33 4.50
N LEU A 43 -4.31 -6.87 3.60
CA LEU A 43 -3.07 -6.22 3.14
C LEU A 43 -3.28 -4.84 2.51
N GLU A 44 -4.39 -4.65 1.80
CA GLU A 44 -4.73 -3.43 1.06
C GLU A 44 -5.98 -2.72 1.64
N VAL A 45 -6.33 -3.05 2.89
CA VAL A 45 -7.54 -2.53 3.53
C VAL A 45 -7.15 -1.40 4.48
N ALA A 46 -7.68 -0.20 4.23
CA ALA A 46 -7.54 0.91 5.17
C ALA A 46 -8.28 0.63 6.48
N ASN A 47 -7.70 1.04 7.62
CA ASN A 47 -8.25 0.77 8.95
C ASN A 47 -8.48 -0.72 9.23
N ALA A 48 -7.59 -1.57 8.69
CA ALA A 48 -7.65 -3.03 8.82
C ALA A 48 -7.77 -3.48 10.28
N ASP A 49 -7.00 -2.86 11.16
CA ASP A 49 -7.01 -3.11 12.60
C ASP A 49 -8.41 -2.88 13.20
N LEU A 50 -9.01 -1.72 12.94
CA LEU A 50 -10.31 -1.37 13.49
C LEU A 50 -11.44 -2.26 12.96
N ILE A 51 -11.39 -2.61 11.67
CA ILE A 51 -12.33 -3.57 11.06
C ILE A 51 -12.18 -4.93 11.74
N GLN A 52 -10.95 -5.39 11.91
CA GLN A 52 -10.61 -6.64 12.59
C GLN A 52 -11.17 -6.66 14.03
N ALA A 53 -10.85 -5.65 14.84
CA ALA A 53 -11.35 -5.53 16.21
C ALA A 53 -12.88 -5.49 16.29
N THR A 54 -13.53 -4.80 15.36
CA THR A 54 -14.99 -4.74 15.31
C THR A 54 -15.58 -6.11 14.94
N ALA A 55 -15.04 -6.77 13.91
CA ALA A 55 -15.49 -8.10 13.49
C ALA A 55 -15.32 -9.14 14.60
N ALA A 56 -14.17 -9.15 15.29
CA ALA A 56 -13.93 -10.01 16.43
C ALA A 56 -14.92 -9.75 17.57
N THR A 57 -15.14 -8.49 17.92
CA THR A 57 -16.08 -8.10 18.99
C THR A 57 -17.50 -8.56 18.66
N LEU A 58 -17.92 -8.44 17.40
CA LEU A 58 -19.22 -8.91 16.95
C LEU A 58 -19.33 -10.44 17.00
N ARG A 59 -18.27 -11.17 16.62
CA ARG A 59 -18.21 -12.65 16.70
C ARG A 59 -18.24 -13.18 18.13
N MET A 60 -17.75 -12.41 19.11
CA MET A 60 -17.81 -12.78 20.54
C MET A 60 -19.20 -12.66 21.15
N ARG A 61 -20.17 -12.06 20.44
CA ARG A 61 -21.55 -11.97 20.91
C ARG A 61 -22.28 -13.28 20.63
N THR A 62 -23.11 -13.73 21.57
CA THR A 62 -23.99 -14.89 21.38
C THR A 62 -25.35 -14.47 20.83
N GLY A 63 -25.78 -13.23 21.08
CA GLY A 63 -26.97 -12.63 20.48
C GLY A 63 -26.70 -12.13 19.06
N HIS A 64 -27.75 -12.15 18.22
CA HIS A 64 -27.65 -11.68 16.84
C HIS A 64 -27.33 -10.18 16.77
N THR A 65 -26.49 -9.79 15.81
CA THR A 65 -26.28 -8.38 15.47
C THR A 65 -26.89 -8.10 14.10
N LEU A 66 -27.79 -7.11 14.04
CA LEU A 66 -28.47 -6.67 12.84
C LEU A 66 -28.00 -5.26 12.47
N PHE A 67 -27.74 -5.03 11.19
CA PHE A 67 -27.45 -3.70 10.67
C PHE A 67 -28.66 -3.14 9.93
N LYS A 68 -29.05 -1.92 10.26
CA LYS A 68 -30.04 -1.15 9.50
C LYS A 68 -29.40 0.13 9.01
N TRP A 69 -29.28 0.25 7.68
CA TRP A 69 -28.88 1.50 7.09
C TRP A 69 -30.00 2.54 7.26
N VAL A 70 -29.63 3.74 7.71
CA VAL A 70 -30.53 4.89 7.80
C VAL A 70 -29.96 6.04 6.99
N LYS A 71 -30.84 6.88 6.44
CA LYS A 71 -30.39 8.07 5.74
C LYS A 71 -29.90 9.11 6.77
N GLY A 72 -28.68 9.61 6.60
CA GLY A 72 -28.13 10.68 7.43
C GLY A 72 -28.98 11.96 7.34
N HIS A 73 -29.03 12.72 8.43
CA HIS A 73 -29.74 14.01 8.53
C HIS A 73 -31.22 13.97 8.11
N ASN A 74 -31.92 12.85 8.37
CA ASN A 74 -33.30 12.65 7.94
C ASN A 74 -34.29 12.52 9.11
N GLY A 75 -34.05 13.18 10.24
CA GLY A 75 -34.99 13.19 11.38
C GLY A 75 -34.92 11.95 12.28
N THR A 76 -33.93 11.05 12.09
CA THR A 76 -33.79 9.87 12.95
C THR A 76 -33.12 10.30 14.25
N ALA A 77 -33.92 10.54 15.30
CA ALA A 77 -33.45 11.10 16.58
C ALA A 77 -32.20 10.41 17.15
N GLY A 78 -32.11 9.07 17.05
CA GLY A 78 -30.95 8.31 17.48
C GLY A 78 -29.68 8.56 16.64
N ASN A 79 -29.82 8.68 15.31
CA ASN A 79 -28.69 8.99 14.42
C ASN A 79 -28.22 10.42 14.63
N GLU A 80 -29.14 11.39 14.72
CA GLU A 80 -28.79 12.80 14.94
C GLU A 80 -28.14 13.02 16.30
N GLY A 81 -28.59 12.29 17.33
CA GLY A 81 -27.92 12.26 18.63
C GLY A 81 -26.50 11.70 18.52
N ALA A 82 -26.31 10.61 17.78
CA ALA A 82 -24.99 10.02 17.55
C ALA A 82 -24.07 10.98 16.77
N ASP A 83 -24.58 11.66 15.73
CA ASP A 83 -23.83 12.65 14.94
C ASP A 83 -23.36 13.81 15.82
N ARG A 84 -24.25 14.32 16.70
CA ARG A 84 -23.91 15.38 17.65
C ARG A 84 -22.81 14.95 18.62
N LEU A 85 -22.91 13.75 19.17
CA LEU A 85 -21.90 13.20 20.09
C LEU A 85 -20.57 12.94 19.38
N ALA A 86 -20.59 12.46 18.13
CA ALA A 86 -19.40 12.29 17.31
C ALA A 86 -18.72 13.64 17.02
N ALA A 87 -19.49 14.68 16.69
CA ALA A 87 -18.96 16.03 16.48
C ALA A 87 -18.34 16.62 17.76
N GLN A 88 -18.95 16.39 18.93
CA GLN A 88 -18.34 16.77 20.21
C GLN A 88 -17.03 16.02 20.47
N GLY A 89 -16.98 14.72 20.16
CA GLY A 89 -15.78 13.91 20.26
C GLY A 89 -14.65 14.38 19.36
N ALA A 90 -14.96 14.70 18.09
CA ALA A 90 -13.98 15.19 17.12
C ALA A 90 -13.35 16.53 17.50
N ASN A 91 -14.05 17.35 18.29
CA ASN A 91 -13.57 18.65 18.77
C ASN A 91 -12.78 18.56 20.09
N LYS A 92 -12.60 17.38 20.68
CA LYS A 92 -11.80 17.23 21.91
C LYS A 92 -10.31 17.40 21.58
N PRO A 93 -9.53 18.04 22.48
CA PRO A 93 -8.09 18.26 22.27
C PRO A 93 -7.27 16.98 22.36
N ARG A 94 -7.82 15.93 22.99
CA ARG A 94 -7.17 14.63 23.16
C ARG A 94 -8.15 13.52 22.81
N ASP A 95 -7.64 12.50 22.12
CA ASP A 95 -8.34 11.23 21.95
C ASP A 95 -8.20 10.39 23.23
N ASP A 96 -9.31 10.27 23.95
CA ASP A 96 -9.42 9.48 25.17
C ASP A 96 -10.13 8.14 24.92
N THR A 97 -10.32 7.72 23.66
CA THR A 97 -11.01 6.47 23.36
C THR A 97 -10.06 5.27 23.33
N PRO A 98 -10.08 4.37 24.34
CA PRO A 98 -9.19 3.22 24.37
C PRO A 98 -9.59 2.19 23.31
N TYR A 99 -8.83 2.14 22.22
CA TYR A 99 -8.89 1.07 21.25
C TYR A 99 -8.13 -0.16 21.77
N LEU A 100 -8.82 -1.29 21.94
CA LEU A 100 -8.17 -2.57 22.25
C LEU A 100 -8.07 -3.44 20.99
N PRO A 101 -6.90 -4.04 20.73
CA PRO A 101 -6.74 -4.95 19.60
C PRO A 101 -7.66 -6.16 19.75
N ALA A 102 -8.08 -6.69 18.61
CA ALA A 102 -8.91 -7.89 18.56
C ALA A 102 -8.23 -9.09 19.25
N PRO A 103 -8.98 -9.97 19.94
CA PRO A 103 -8.47 -11.28 20.29
C PRO A 103 -8.12 -12.05 19.01
N MET A 104 -6.86 -12.48 18.89
CA MET A 104 -6.36 -13.17 17.68
C MET A 104 -7.16 -14.43 17.35
N CYS A 105 -7.78 -15.09 18.33
CA CYS A 105 -8.60 -16.29 18.11
C CYS A 105 -9.89 -16.04 17.32
N MET A 106 -10.33 -14.79 17.18
CA MET A 106 -11.60 -14.44 16.53
C MET A 106 -11.43 -13.94 15.09
N ILE A 107 -10.19 -13.94 14.58
CA ILE A 107 -9.83 -13.43 13.25
C ILE A 107 -8.85 -14.40 12.56
N PRO A 108 -9.03 -14.67 11.26
CA PRO A 108 -8.04 -15.41 10.50
C PRO A 108 -6.66 -14.74 10.53
N MET A 109 -5.62 -15.51 10.81
CA MET A 109 -4.24 -15.04 10.80
C MET A 109 -3.63 -15.19 9.41
N GLY A 110 -3.13 -14.09 8.86
CA GLY A 110 -2.46 -14.07 7.56
C GLY A 110 -3.41 -14.11 6.38
N MET A 111 -2.90 -14.54 5.23
CA MET A 111 -3.62 -14.58 3.95
C MET A 111 -3.89 -16.03 3.56
N ARG A 112 -5.11 -16.31 3.07
CA ARG A 112 -5.43 -17.62 2.52
C ARG A 112 -4.74 -17.79 1.16
N LEU A 113 -3.81 -18.73 1.07
CA LEU A 113 -2.96 -18.94 -0.11
C LEU A 113 -3.77 -19.21 -1.39
N GLU A 114 -4.91 -19.90 -1.29
CA GLU A 114 -5.81 -20.16 -2.43
C GLU A 114 -6.36 -18.87 -3.05
N CYS A 115 -6.58 -17.83 -2.25
CA CYS A 115 -7.10 -16.54 -2.70
C CYS A 115 -5.99 -15.52 -2.99
N ALA A 116 -4.73 -15.90 -2.77
CA ALA A 116 -3.58 -15.05 -2.95
C ALA A 116 -3.22 -14.94 -4.43
N THR A 117 -3.04 -13.72 -4.91
CA THR A 117 -2.45 -13.47 -6.24
C THR A 117 -0.95 -13.22 -6.11
N GLN A 118 -0.20 -13.47 -7.18
CA GLN A 118 1.24 -13.16 -7.22
C GLN A 118 1.53 -11.68 -6.86
N SER A 119 0.69 -10.75 -7.30
CA SER A 119 0.82 -9.33 -6.97
C SER A 119 0.56 -9.04 -5.48
N LEU A 120 -0.41 -9.71 -4.87
CA LEU A 120 -0.75 -9.54 -3.46
C LEU A 120 0.35 -10.13 -2.56
N VAL A 121 0.84 -11.33 -2.88
CA VAL A 121 1.98 -11.96 -2.18
C VAL A 121 3.23 -11.09 -2.31
N TYR A 122 3.54 -10.60 -3.51
CA TYR A 122 4.69 -9.72 -3.72
C TYR A 122 4.62 -8.47 -2.84
N LYS A 123 3.46 -7.80 -2.79
CA LYS A 123 3.25 -6.64 -1.90
C LYS A 123 3.40 -7.00 -0.42
N ALA A 124 2.92 -8.16 -0.01
CA ALA A 124 3.07 -8.64 1.38
C ALA A 124 4.55 -8.83 1.73
N LEU A 125 5.32 -9.46 0.83
CA LEU A 125 6.76 -9.62 0.99
C LEU A 125 7.47 -8.27 1.07
N CYS A 126 7.17 -7.33 0.16
CA CYS A 126 7.77 -5.99 0.20
C CYS A 126 7.51 -5.26 1.54
N LYS A 127 6.31 -5.40 2.12
CA LYS A 127 5.99 -4.82 3.44
C LYS A 127 6.74 -5.50 4.59
N LEU A 128 7.05 -6.79 4.46
CA LEU A 128 7.75 -7.56 5.48
C LEU A 128 9.27 -7.38 5.42
N THR A 129 9.83 -7.26 4.22
CA THR A 129 11.28 -7.29 4.01
C THR A 129 11.91 -5.93 3.74
N SER A 130 11.12 -4.88 3.43
CA SER A 130 11.61 -3.53 3.07
C SER A 130 12.90 -3.59 2.26
N PRO A 131 12.84 -3.96 0.96
CA PRO A 131 14.02 -4.25 0.17
C PRO A 131 15.02 -3.08 0.19
N GLU A 132 16.29 -3.39 0.45
CA GLU A 132 17.35 -2.39 0.49
C GLU A 132 17.45 -1.63 -0.83
N GLU A 133 17.66 -0.31 -0.73
CA GLU A 133 17.93 0.52 -1.88
C GLU A 133 19.30 0.15 -2.47
N ARG A 134 19.32 -0.08 -3.78
CA ARG A 134 20.56 -0.39 -4.49
C ARG A 134 21.29 0.91 -4.76
N GLU A 135 22.46 1.10 -4.17
CA GLU A 135 23.34 2.27 -4.33
C GLU A 135 23.43 2.73 -5.80
N ARG A 136 23.77 1.81 -6.72
CA ARG A 136 23.84 2.13 -8.16
C ARG A 136 22.54 2.68 -8.76
N THR A 137 21.38 2.22 -8.28
CA THR A 137 20.08 2.75 -8.75
C THR A 137 19.85 4.16 -8.22
N VAL A 138 20.28 4.45 -6.99
CA VAL A 138 20.21 5.79 -6.39
C VAL A 138 21.10 6.75 -7.16
N ASP A 139 22.37 6.41 -7.38
CA ASP A 139 23.32 7.25 -8.13
C ASP A 139 22.79 7.61 -9.52
N LEU A 140 22.26 6.62 -10.25
CA LEU A 140 21.71 6.84 -11.57
C LEU A 140 20.44 7.70 -11.53
N LEU A 141 19.63 7.62 -10.46
CA LEU A 141 18.44 8.46 -10.32
C LEU A 141 18.84 9.90 -10.03
N ASP A 142 19.85 10.11 -9.20
CA ASP A 142 20.38 11.43 -8.88
C ASP A 142 20.98 12.09 -10.13
N ARG A 143 21.78 11.36 -10.90
CA ARG A 143 22.26 11.85 -12.22
C ARG A 143 21.12 12.22 -13.17
N THR A 144 20.06 11.40 -13.23
CA THR A 144 18.88 11.72 -14.04
C THR A 144 18.20 13.00 -13.54
N ARG A 145 18.10 13.20 -12.22
CA ARG A 145 17.50 14.42 -11.63
C ARG A 145 18.33 15.66 -11.91
N GLU A 146 19.66 15.56 -11.77
CA GLU A 146 20.60 16.64 -12.07
C GLU A 146 20.45 17.07 -13.53
N ASN A 147 20.49 16.12 -14.47
CA ASN A 147 20.29 16.41 -15.90
C ASN A 147 18.94 17.08 -16.20
N ILE A 148 17.84 16.61 -15.58
CA ILE A 148 16.52 17.24 -15.75
C ILE A 148 16.52 18.66 -15.18
N ASN A 149 17.18 18.88 -14.04
CA ASN A 149 17.26 20.20 -13.41
C ASN A 149 18.10 21.17 -14.24
N GLU A 150 19.23 20.74 -14.80
CA GLU A 150 20.06 21.55 -15.69
C GLU A 150 19.32 21.95 -16.97
N THR A 151 18.57 21.03 -17.55
CA THR A 151 17.89 21.27 -18.83
C THR A 151 16.58 22.05 -18.67
N TRP A 152 15.81 21.78 -17.61
CA TRP A 152 14.44 22.28 -17.46
C TRP A 152 14.21 23.10 -16.17
N GLY A 153 15.19 23.20 -15.27
CA GLY A 153 15.06 23.91 -14.00
C GLY A 153 14.12 23.21 -12.99
N VAL A 154 13.87 21.91 -13.15
CA VAL A 154 12.95 21.13 -12.31
C VAL A 154 13.67 19.95 -11.68
N SER A 155 13.43 19.69 -10.40
CA SER A 155 13.93 18.51 -9.69
C SER A 155 12.77 17.56 -9.32
N PRO A 156 12.42 16.59 -10.19
CA PRO A 156 11.32 15.66 -9.92
C PRO A 156 11.70 14.63 -8.84
N THR A 157 10.69 14.10 -8.14
CA THR A 157 10.89 12.97 -7.21
C THR A 157 11.23 11.67 -7.95
N ASN A 158 11.90 10.74 -7.28
CA ASN A 158 12.21 9.40 -7.83
C ASN A 158 10.92 8.70 -8.29
N GLU A 159 9.84 8.84 -7.51
CA GLU A 159 8.52 8.30 -7.88
C GLU A 159 7.98 8.90 -9.19
N ARG A 160 8.16 10.21 -9.41
CA ARG A 160 7.74 10.86 -10.65
C ARG A 160 8.55 10.39 -11.86
N ILE A 161 9.86 10.18 -11.69
CA ILE A 161 10.73 9.61 -12.73
C ILE A 161 10.26 8.19 -13.08
N TRP A 162 10.06 7.33 -12.09
CA TRP A 162 9.59 5.96 -12.31
C TRP A 162 8.21 5.90 -12.95
N ASN A 163 7.28 6.73 -12.50
CA ASN A 163 5.93 6.82 -13.07
C ASN A 163 5.97 7.28 -14.52
N ALA A 164 6.80 8.28 -14.86
CA ALA A 164 6.95 8.76 -16.24
C ALA A 164 7.47 7.64 -17.16
N LEU A 165 8.49 6.91 -16.71
CA LEU A 165 9.06 5.79 -17.47
C LEU A 165 8.06 4.64 -17.65
N HIS A 166 7.30 4.30 -16.60
CA HIS A 166 6.39 3.15 -16.64
C HIS A 166 5.06 3.44 -17.33
N LYS A 167 4.44 4.59 -17.04
CA LYS A 167 3.08 4.94 -17.46
C LYS A 167 3.01 5.67 -18.81
N SER A 168 4.13 6.11 -19.38
CA SER A 168 4.12 6.82 -20.67
C SER A 168 3.48 5.98 -21.78
N GLU A 169 2.39 6.46 -22.39
CA GLU A 169 1.71 5.76 -23.48
C GLU A 169 2.43 5.90 -24.83
N HIS A 170 3.32 6.90 -24.94
CA HIS A 170 4.04 7.23 -26.16
C HIS A 170 5.34 6.42 -26.35
N ILE A 171 5.74 5.62 -25.35
CA ILE A 171 6.96 4.81 -25.37
C ILE A 171 6.60 3.34 -25.46
N SER A 172 7.21 2.63 -26.42
CA SER A 172 7.01 1.19 -26.57
C SER A 172 7.50 0.40 -25.35
N ARG A 173 6.92 -0.79 -25.13
CA ARG A 173 7.27 -1.63 -23.99
C ARG A 173 8.76 -2.03 -23.96
N SER A 174 9.36 -2.26 -25.13
CA SER A 174 10.79 -2.62 -25.24
C SER A 174 11.69 -1.46 -24.82
N VAL A 175 11.37 -0.23 -25.23
CA VAL A 175 12.11 0.97 -24.84
C VAL A 175 11.96 1.23 -23.34
N LYS A 176 10.76 1.08 -22.77
CA LYS A 176 10.56 1.18 -21.31
C LYS A 176 11.43 0.17 -20.56
N GLN A 177 11.49 -1.07 -21.04
CA GLN A 177 12.32 -2.11 -20.43
C GLN A 177 13.81 -1.76 -20.52
N PHE A 178 14.25 -1.21 -21.66
CA PHE A 178 15.62 -0.74 -21.84
C PHE A 178 15.95 0.39 -20.85
N LEU A 179 15.14 1.46 -20.81
CA LEU A 179 15.34 2.59 -19.90
C LEU A 179 15.31 2.16 -18.44
N TRP A 180 14.41 1.24 -18.07
CA TRP A 180 14.37 0.65 -16.73
C TRP A 180 15.68 -0.07 -16.40
N LYS A 181 16.24 -0.84 -17.34
CA LYS A 181 17.54 -1.52 -17.15
C LYS A 181 18.69 -0.53 -17.03
N CYS A 182 18.68 0.55 -17.81
CA CYS A 182 19.63 1.65 -17.70
C CYS A 182 19.58 2.26 -16.30
N GLN A 183 18.39 2.63 -15.82
CA GLN A 183 18.19 3.29 -14.53
C GLN A 183 18.59 2.40 -13.34
N HIS A 184 18.44 1.08 -13.46
CA HIS A 184 18.92 0.14 -12.44
C HIS A 184 20.38 -0.28 -12.62
N GLY A 185 21.06 0.12 -13.70
CA GLY A 185 22.43 -0.31 -13.99
C GLY A 185 22.58 -1.83 -14.20
N THR A 186 21.56 -2.47 -14.78
CA THR A 186 21.49 -3.94 -14.94
C THR A 186 21.94 -4.46 -16.30
N LEU A 187 22.38 -3.55 -17.18
CA LEU A 187 22.96 -3.92 -18.46
C LEU A 187 24.31 -4.62 -18.25
N LYS A 188 24.57 -5.64 -19.08
CA LYS A 188 25.85 -6.37 -19.08
C LYS A 188 26.89 -5.58 -19.85
N ILE A 189 27.41 -4.51 -19.25
CA ILE A 189 28.42 -3.61 -19.82
C ILE A 189 29.43 -3.20 -18.73
N GLY A 190 30.63 -2.77 -19.16
CA GLY A 190 31.65 -2.19 -18.30
C GLY A 190 31.92 -2.98 -17.02
N SER A 191 31.59 -2.35 -15.90
CA SER A 191 31.64 -2.90 -14.54
C SER A 191 31.11 -4.34 -14.36
N HIS A 192 30.15 -4.79 -15.19
CA HIS A 192 29.68 -6.18 -15.15
C HIS A 192 30.76 -7.14 -15.66
N TRP A 193 31.36 -6.85 -16.81
CA TRP A 193 32.41 -7.68 -17.41
C TRP A 193 33.73 -7.56 -16.67
N ALA A 194 34.03 -6.39 -16.11
CA ALA A 194 35.24 -6.18 -15.30
C ALA A 194 35.34 -7.14 -14.10
N LYS A 195 34.20 -7.61 -13.58
CA LYS A 195 34.12 -8.53 -12.45
C LYS A 195 34.04 -10.00 -12.88
N MET A 196 33.97 -10.28 -14.18
CA MET A 196 33.74 -11.63 -14.70
C MET A 196 35.04 -12.24 -15.23
N PRO A 197 35.56 -13.30 -14.58
CA PRO A 197 36.80 -13.95 -14.99
C PRO A 197 36.77 -14.42 -16.45
N GLY A 198 37.79 -14.04 -17.22
CA GLY A 198 37.97 -14.44 -18.63
C GLY A 198 37.18 -13.61 -19.65
N TYR A 199 36.47 -12.56 -19.20
CA TYR A 199 35.71 -11.65 -20.06
C TYR A 199 36.00 -10.17 -19.76
N GLU A 200 37.04 -9.88 -18.99
CA GLU A 200 37.39 -8.53 -18.52
C GLU A 200 37.68 -7.60 -19.69
N ASN A 201 38.19 -8.13 -20.81
CA ASN A 201 38.45 -7.38 -22.03
C ASN A 201 37.18 -6.78 -22.68
N ARG A 202 35.98 -7.16 -22.23
CA ARG A 202 34.69 -6.59 -22.67
C ARG A 202 34.22 -5.43 -21.79
N ALA A 203 34.99 -5.07 -20.76
CA ALA A 203 34.67 -3.97 -19.87
C ALA A 203 34.99 -2.61 -20.50
N GLU A 204 36.03 -2.54 -21.33
CA GLU A 204 36.52 -1.30 -21.93
C GLU A 204 36.08 -1.17 -23.38
N CYS A 205 35.94 0.08 -23.84
CA CYS A 205 35.63 0.38 -25.22
C CYS A 205 36.80 0.02 -26.13
N SER A 206 36.52 -0.67 -27.24
CA SER A 206 37.55 -1.03 -28.22
C SER A 206 38.12 0.16 -29.02
N LEU A 207 37.49 1.34 -28.95
CA LEU A 207 37.91 2.53 -29.69
C LEU A 207 38.76 3.49 -28.84
N CYS A 208 38.31 3.83 -27.64
CA CYS A 208 38.98 4.81 -26.77
C CYS A 208 39.62 4.21 -25.50
N GLY A 209 39.31 2.96 -25.15
CA GLY A 209 39.83 2.30 -23.95
C GLY A 209 39.15 2.69 -22.63
N GLU A 210 38.13 3.55 -22.65
CA GLU A 210 37.39 3.90 -21.42
C GLU A 210 36.45 2.78 -20.96
N LEU A 211 36.15 2.74 -19.66
CA LEU A 211 35.19 1.78 -19.10
C LEU A 211 33.79 2.00 -19.70
N GLU A 212 33.24 0.97 -20.32
CA GLU A 212 31.99 1.07 -21.06
C GLU A 212 30.79 1.30 -20.14
N THR A 213 30.24 2.53 -20.17
CA THR A 213 28.97 2.89 -19.51
C THR A 213 27.89 3.14 -20.54
N ILE A 214 26.62 3.18 -20.13
CA ILE A 214 25.55 3.47 -21.09
C ILE A 214 25.68 4.88 -21.68
N ASP A 215 26.16 5.84 -20.89
CA ASP A 215 26.38 7.21 -21.37
C ASP A 215 27.54 7.26 -22.36
N HIS A 216 28.60 6.50 -22.11
CA HIS A 216 29.71 6.36 -23.05
C HIS A 216 29.23 5.78 -24.39
N ILE A 217 28.49 4.66 -24.37
CA ILE A 217 27.94 4.01 -25.56
C ILE A 217 27.06 4.97 -26.38
N LEU A 218 26.22 5.76 -25.71
CA LEU A 218 25.20 6.57 -26.39
C LEU A 218 25.69 7.97 -26.78
N PHE A 219 26.62 8.55 -26.03
CA PHE A 219 26.94 9.99 -26.14
C PHE A 219 28.44 10.32 -26.09
N GLY A 220 29.30 9.40 -25.65
CA GLY A 220 30.68 9.74 -25.26
C GLY A 220 31.79 9.11 -26.10
N CYS A 221 31.49 8.12 -26.95
CA CYS A 221 32.48 7.40 -27.76
C CYS A 221 32.83 8.13 -29.06
#